data_AF-A0AAD5F6L5-F1
#
_entry.id   AF-A0AAD5F6L5-F1
#
_cell.length_a   1.000
_cell.length_b   1.000
_cell.length_c   1.000
_cell.angle_alpha   90.00
_cell.angle_beta   90.00
_cell.angle_gamma   90.00
#
_symmetry.space_group_name_H-M   'P 1'
#
loop_
_entity.id
_entity.type
_entity.pdbx_description
1 polymer ?
#
loop_
_entity_poly.entity_id
_entity_poly.type
_entity_poly.pdbx_seq_one_letter_code
_entity_poly.pdbx_strand_id
1 'polypeptide(L)'
;MDIQKYIKVDKVLGGQLEDSVVRKGVMINKDVIAPGKMRRKIFNQRIILLDWPLEYKKGENQTNAKLLKEEDWGVLLQLEEEYIERLCVQILKFKPDVVITEKGLSGMPLF
;
A
#
# COMPACT_ATOMS: atom_id res chain seq x y z
N MET A 1 11.52 -14.33 -26.28
CA MET A 1 11.01 -13.24 -25.43
C MET A 1 9.52 -13.49 -25.24
N ASP A 2 9.08 -13.82 -24.03
CA ASP A 2 7.69 -14.26 -23.80
C ASP A 2 6.75 -13.07 -23.69
N ILE A 3 6.09 -12.72 -24.79
CA ILE A 3 5.14 -11.59 -24.87
C ILE A 3 3.95 -11.77 -23.91
N GLN A 4 3.57 -13.01 -23.62
CA GLN A 4 2.44 -13.33 -22.75
C GLN A 4 2.56 -12.75 -21.34
N LYS A 5 3.77 -12.55 -20.81
CA LYS A 5 3.98 -11.95 -19.47
C LYS A 5 3.69 -10.45 -19.41
N TYR A 6 3.64 -9.78 -20.57
CA TYR A 6 3.41 -8.34 -20.69
C TYR A 6 1.99 -7.98 -21.14
N ILE A 7 1.18 -8.98 -21.48
CA ILE A 7 -0.22 -8.79 -21.88
C ILE A 7 -1.11 -9.31 -20.76
N LYS A 8 -1.77 -8.37 -20.08
CA LYS A 8 -2.82 -8.69 -19.11
C LYS A 8 -4.19 -8.44 -19.76
N VAL A 9 -5.03 -9.46 -19.76
CA VAL A 9 -6.43 -9.37 -20.22
C VAL A 9 -7.34 -9.39 -19.01
N ASP A 10 -7.87 -8.22 -18.64
CA ASP A 10 -8.83 -8.07 -17.55
C ASP A 10 -10.25 -7.98 -18.11
N LYS A 11 -11.15 -8.87 -17.65
CA LYS A 11 -12.58 -8.82 -17.99
C LYS A 11 -13.30 -8.00 -16.93
N VAL A 12 -13.81 -6.84 -17.33
CA VAL A 12 -14.67 -6.00 -16.49
C VAL A 12 -16.12 -6.35 -16.79
N LEU A 13 -16.93 -6.54 -15.75
CA LEU A 13 -18.36 -6.83 -15.91
C LEU A 13 -19.12 -5.53 -16.21
N GLY A 14 -20.02 -5.60 -17.19
CA GLY A 14 -20.74 -4.43 -17.71
C GLY A 14 -20.03 -3.78 -18.92
N GLY A 15 -20.74 -2.88 -19.60
CA GLY A 15 -20.31 -2.27 -20.86
C GLY A 15 -20.70 -3.09 -22.10
N GLN A 16 -20.41 -2.54 -23.27
CA GLN A 16 -20.60 -3.18 -24.56
C GLN A 16 -19.25 -3.60 -25.17
N LEU A 17 -19.27 -4.35 -26.28
CA LEU A 17 -18.05 -4.79 -26.94
C LEU A 17 -17.19 -3.59 -27.39
N GLU A 18 -17.87 -2.51 -27.78
CA GLU A 18 -17.29 -1.26 -28.27
C GLU A 18 -16.54 -0.49 -27.16
N ASP A 19 -16.84 -0.74 -25.89
CA ASP A 19 -16.14 -0.13 -24.75
C ASP A 19 -14.78 -0.79 -24.46
N SER A 20 -14.48 -1.92 -25.11
CA SER A 20 -13.22 -2.64 -24.93
C SER A 20 -12.07 -1.88 -25.58
N VAL A 21 -11.07 -1.53 -24.77
CA VAL A 21 -9.92 -0.73 -25.22
C VAL A 21 -8.59 -1.38 -24.88
N VAL A 22 -7.63 -1.28 -25.79
CA VAL A 22 -6.24 -1.65 -25.52
C VAL A 22 -5.53 -0.45 -24.90
N ARG A 23 -5.12 -0.57 -23.63
CA ARG A 23 -4.37 0.46 -22.91
C ARG A 23 -2.90 0.08 -22.83
N LYS A 24 -2.02 1.04 -23.16
CA LYS A 24 -0.57 0.91 -22.93
C LYS A 24 -0.28 1.25 -21.48
N GLY A 25 -0.23 0.22 -20.63
CA GLY A 25 0.01 0.37 -19.20
C GLY A 25 -0.49 -0.83 -18.42
N VAL A 26 -0.50 -0.70 -17.09
CA VAL A 26 -0.99 -1.73 -16.18
C VAL A 26 -2.29 -1.23 -15.53
N MET A 27 -3.33 -2.06 -15.56
CA MET A 27 -4.55 -1.83 -14.80
C MET A 27 -4.47 -2.52 -13.45
N ILE A 28 -4.69 -1.76 -12.38
CA ILE A 28 -4.72 -2.24 -11.00
C ILE A 28 -6.12 -1.97 -10.45
N ASN A 29 -6.84 -3.03 -10.08
CA ASN A 29 -8.14 -2.91 -9.43
C ASN A 29 -7.98 -2.82 -7.90
N LYS A 30 -7.43 -1.70 -7.44
CA LYS A 30 -7.32 -1.34 -6.01
C LYS A 30 -7.79 0.11 -5.86
N ASP A 31 -8.44 0.43 -4.76
CA ASP A 31 -8.80 1.82 -4.43
C ASP A 31 -7.70 2.48 -3.56
N VAL A 32 -7.76 3.80 -3.44
CA VAL A 32 -6.95 4.57 -2.50
C VAL A 32 -7.28 4.18 -1.06
N ILE A 33 -6.27 4.20 -0.18
CA ILE A 33 -6.40 3.75 1.21
C ILE A 33 -7.31 4.67 2.03
N ALA A 34 -7.26 5.98 1.78
CA ALA A 34 -8.13 6.97 2.43
C ALA A 34 -9.03 7.68 1.40
N PRO A 35 -10.19 7.09 1.05
CA PRO A 35 -11.19 7.72 0.20
C PRO A 35 -11.56 9.13 0.70
N GLY A 36 -11.60 10.12 -0.20
CA GLY A 36 -11.98 11.50 0.11
C GLY A 36 -10.85 12.39 0.63
N LYS A 37 -9.77 11.82 1.18
CA LYS A 37 -8.57 12.57 1.58
C LYS A 37 -7.42 12.47 0.58
N MET A 38 -7.34 11.36 -0.17
CA MET A 38 -6.31 11.15 -1.19
C MET A 38 -6.73 11.62 -2.58
N ARG A 39 -5.76 12.14 -3.34
CA ARG A 39 -5.95 12.58 -4.73
C ARG A 39 -6.38 11.41 -5.62
N ARG A 40 -7.52 11.55 -6.32
CA ARG A 40 -8.06 10.51 -7.21
C ARG A 40 -7.44 10.50 -8.62
N LYS A 41 -6.86 11.62 -9.04
CA LYS A 41 -6.22 11.78 -10.37
C LYS A 41 -4.94 12.57 -10.21
N ILE A 42 -3.84 12.02 -10.73
CA ILE A 42 -2.52 12.64 -10.72
C ILE A 42 -1.94 12.51 -12.12
N PHE A 43 -1.52 13.63 -12.71
CA PHE A 43 -0.83 13.65 -14.00
C PHE A 43 0.68 13.63 -13.78
N ASN A 44 1.44 12.94 -14.64
CA ASN A 44 2.90 12.79 -14.53
C ASN A 44 3.37 12.30 -13.15
N GLN A 45 2.65 11.32 -12.61
CA GLN A 45 2.87 10.77 -11.28
C GLN A 45 4.21 10.04 -11.16
N ARG A 46 4.93 10.27 -10.05
CA ARG A 46 6.08 9.45 -9.64
C ARG A 46 5.60 8.28 -8.80
N ILE A 47 5.76 7.06 -9.33
CA ILE A 47 5.32 5.81 -8.71
C ILE A 47 6.51 5.12 -8.06
N ILE A 48 6.38 4.72 -6.79
CA ILE A 48 7.31 3.82 -6.11
C ILE A 48 6.63 2.47 -5.90
N LEU A 49 7.34 1.39 -6.23
CA LEU A 49 6.94 0.02 -5.93
C LEU A 49 7.78 -0.48 -4.75
N LEU A 50 7.12 -1.04 -3.74
CA LEU A 50 7.75 -1.59 -2.55
C LEU A 50 7.40 -3.07 -2.40
N ASP A 51 8.42 -3.91 -2.24
CA ASP A 51 8.23 -5.33 -1.92
C ASP A 51 8.02 -5.55 -0.41
N TRP A 52 8.39 -4.55 0.40
CA TRP A 52 8.28 -4.61 1.86
C TRP A 52 6.89 -4.15 2.34
N PRO A 53 6.31 -4.82 3.36
CA PRO A 53 5.05 -4.38 3.97
C PRO A 53 5.22 -3.07 4.74
N LEU A 54 4.20 -2.22 4.67
CA LEU A 54 4.08 -1.04 5.52
C LEU A 54 3.20 -1.36 6.72
N GLU A 55 3.64 -2.34 7.51
CA GLU A 55 2.94 -2.80 8.70
C GLU A 55 3.95 -3.16 9.81
N TYR A 56 3.56 -2.98 11.07
CA TYR A 56 4.39 -3.40 12.20
C TYR A 56 4.15 -4.88 12.50
N LYS A 57 5.15 -5.72 12.26
CA LYS A 57 5.10 -7.15 12.61
C LYS A 57 5.57 -7.36 14.05
N LYS A 58 4.65 -7.72 14.93
CA LYS A 58 4.98 -8.16 16.29
C LYS A 58 5.72 -9.49 16.20
N GLY A 59 6.93 -9.57 16.76
CA GLY A 59 7.70 -10.82 16.78
C GLY A 59 6.97 -11.89 17.60
N GLU A 60 6.63 -13.01 16.98
CA GLU A 60 5.85 -14.11 17.58
C GLU A 60 6.47 -14.62 18.90
N ASN A 61 7.80 -14.58 19.02
CA ASN A 61 8.52 -15.15 20.17
C ASN A 61 8.85 -14.17 21.31
N GLN A 62 8.75 -12.85 21.11
CA GLN A 62 9.14 -11.86 22.15
C GLN A 62 7.97 -11.35 22.99
N THR A 63 6.74 -11.52 22.53
CA THR A 63 5.57 -10.84 23.12
C THR A 63 4.87 -11.66 24.21
N ASN A 64 5.04 -12.99 24.22
CA ASN A 64 4.36 -13.89 25.17
C ASN A 64 4.86 -13.80 26.61
N ALA A 65 6.06 -13.26 26.86
CA ALA A 65 6.65 -13.25 28.19
C ALA A 65 6.38 -11.96 29.01
N LYS A 66 5.82 -10.90 28.41
CA LYS A 66 5.71 -9.58 29.07
C LYS A 66 4.35 -8.89 29.01
N LEU A 67 3.41 -9.31 28.15
CA LEU A 67 2.07 -8.69 28.09
C LEU A 67 1.15 -9.26 29.17
N LEU A 68 1.30 -8.77 30.40
CA LEU A 68 0.41 -9.09 31.52
C LEU A 68 -0.27 -7.84 32.11
N LYS A 69 0.04 -6.63 31.63
CA LYS A 69 -0.54 -5.37 32.15
C LYS A 69 -1.15 -4.52 31.04
N GLU A 70 -2.27 -3.86 31.35
CA GLU A 70 -2.96 -2.95 30.41
C GLU A 70 -2.08 -1.79 29.94
N GLU A 71 -1.17 -1.33 30.81
CA GLU A 71 -0.18 -0.26 30.58
C GLU A 71 0.77 -0.57 29.40
N ASP A 72 1.05 -1.85 29.13
CA ASP A 72 1.98 -2.26 28.08
C ASP A 72 1.38 -2.15 26.66
N TRP A 73 0.04 -2.14 26.53
CA TRP A 73 -0.63 -2.01 25.23
C TRP A 73 -0.47 -0.62 24.64
N GLY A 74 -0.53 0.43 25.47
CA GLY A 74 -0.35 1.81 25.01
C GLY A 74 1.06 2.05 24.44
N VAL A 75 2.08 1.48 25.08
CA VAL A 75 3.47 1.56 24.62
C VAL A 75 3.65 0.82 23.29
N LEU A 76 3.02 -0.35 23.13
CA LEU A 76 3.08 -1.09 21.86
C LEU A 76 2.46 -0.32 20.69
N LEU A 77 1.34 0.38 20.93
CA LEU A 77 0.70 1.21 19.90
C LEU A 77 1.58 2.38 19.49
N GLN A 78 2.22 3.06 20.44
CA GLN A 78 3.17 4.15 20.15
C GLN A 78 4.38 3.66 19.35
N LEU A 79 4.93 2.49 19.69
CA LEU A 79 6.04 1.89 18.95
C LEU A 79 5.65 1.54 17.51
N GLU A 80 4.42 1.08 17.29
CA GLU A 80 3.88 0.80 15.96
C GLU A 80 3.75 2.09 15.14
N GLU A 81 3.20 3.16 15.72
CA GLU A 81 3.09 4.48 15.07
C GLU A 81 4.48 5.03 14.69
N GLU A 82 5.43 5.05 15.62
CA GLU A 82 6.79 5.52 15.36
C GLU A 82 7.49 4.72 14.25
N TYR A 83 7.30 3.41 14.23
CA TYR A 83 7.90 2.56 13.21
C TYR A 83 7.37 2.89 11.82
N ILE A 84 6.04 3.04 11.69
CA ILE A 84 5.39 3.41 10.43
C ILE A 84 5.84 4.81 9.98
N GLU A 85 5.89 5.78 10.90
CA GLU A 85 6.31 7.15 10.60
C GLU A 85 7.74 7.19 10.03
N ARG A 86 8.68 6.46 10.65
CA ARG A 86 10.08 6.38 10.18
C ARG A 86 10.18 5.82 8.76
N LEU A 87 9.39 4.79 8.43
CA LEU A 87 9.34 4.25 7.07
C LEU A 87 8.80 5.27 6.08
N CYS A 88 7.75 6.00 6.46
CA CYS A 88 7.14 7.02 5.61
C CYS A 88 8.09 8.19 5.36
N VAL A 89 8.82 8.64 6.37
CA VAL A 89 9.85 9.68 6.21
C VAL A 89 10.92 9.25 5.20
N GLN A 90 11.32 7.98 5.18
CA GLN A 90 12.26 7.49 4.17
C GLN A 90 11.66 7.52 2.76
N ILE A 91 10.41 7.11 2.60
CA ILE A 91 9.69 7.14 1.31
C ILE A 91 9.51 8.58 0.81
N LEU A 92 9.18 9.51 1.69
CA LEU A 92 8.95 10.92 1.36
C LEU A 92 10.20 11.62 0.80
N LYS A 93 11.42 11.17 1.15
CA LYS A 93 12.67 11.73 0.58
C LYS A 93 12.73 11.64 -0.93
N PHE A 94 12.09 10.63 -1.53
CA PHE A 94 12.02 10.43 -2.97
C PHE A 94 10.91 11.25 -3.64
N LYS A 95 10.09 11.97 -2.84
CA LYS A 95 8.95 12.78 -3.27
C LYS A 95 7.97 12.02 -4.20
N PRO A 96 7.52 10.80 -3.84
CA PRO A 96 6.56 10.07 -4.67
C PRO A 96 5.19 10.75 -4.70
N ASP A 97 4.45 10.50 -5.78
CA ASP A 97 3.03 10.83 -5.86
C ASP A 97 2.14 9.64 -5.51
N VAL A 98 2.61 8.42 -5.83
CA VAL A 98 1.91 7.16 -5.60
C VAL A 98 2.91 6.13 -5.08
N VAL A 99 2.55 5.42 -4.02
CA VAL A 99 3.32 4.31 -3.47
C VAL A 99 2.46 3.07 -3.52
N ILE A 100 2.98 2.00 -4.10
CA ILE A 100 2.31 0.71 -4.20
C ILE A 100 3.18 -0.31 -3.50
N THR A 101 2.63 -0.99 -2.51
CA THR A 101 3.26 -2.16 -1.89
C THR A 101 2.58 -3.45 -2.37
N GLU A 102 3.37 -4.50 -2.58
CA GLU A 102 2.85 -5.84 -2.85
C GLU A 102 2.18 -6.44 -1.60
N LYS A 103 2.67 -6.07 -0.42
CA LYS A 103 2.29 -6.67 0.88
C LYS A 103 1.24 -5.81 1.61
N GLY A 104 0.98 -6.16 2.87
CA GLY A 104 0.04 -5.48 3.75
C GLY A 104 0.43 -4.02 4.00
N LEU A 105 -0.60 -3.21 4.24
CA LEU A 105 -0.48 -1.81 4.62
C LEU A 105 -1.31 -1.59 5.87
N SER A 106 -0.71 -1.00 6.90
CA SER A 106 -1.38 -0.66 8.15
C SER A 106 -2.51 0.34 7.89
N GLY A 107 -3.72 0.07 8.40
CA GLY A 107 -4.91 0.91 8.21
C GLY A 107 -4.86 2.29 8.88
N MET A 108 -3.71 2.69 9.42
CA MET A 108 -3.50 4.05 9.90
C MET A 108 -3.49 5.02 8.71
N PRO A 109 -4.21 6.15 8.81
CA PRO A 109 -4.20 7.16 7.77
C PRO A 109 -2.79 7.75 7.66
N LEU A 110 -2.07 7.23 6.67
CA LEU A 110 -0.86 7.83 6.14
C LEU A 110 -1.29 9.17 5.52
N PHE A 111 -0.93 10.27 6.20
CA PHE A 111 -1.22 11.69 5.95
C PHE A 111 -1.88 12.06 4.61
#